data_AF-A0A820V5C5-F1
#
_entry.id   AF-A0A820V5C5-F1
#
_cell.length_a   1.000
_cell.length_b   1.000
_cell.length_c   1.000
_cell.angle_alpha   90.00
_cell.angle_beta   90.00
_cell.angle_gamma   90.00
#
_symmetry.space_group_name_H-M   'P 1'
#
loop_
_entity.id
_entity.type
_entity.pdbx_description
1 polymer ?
#
loop_
_entity_poly.entity_id
_entity_poly.type
_entity_poly.pdbx_seq_one_letter_code
_entity_poly.pdbx_strand_id
1 'polypeptide(L)'
;MNTKELCSKYEEPNENGKLIGRESYDRNLGSIPVMSDACNLANMNTKELCSKYEEPNENGGYFVVKGYERILRLLTMTRRNYPMAMSRGRWRQRGPGFTDRGLQIRCLSDDQRGIENTLHYLDTGAITLAFMFRKEMYFIPVVMILKMLADDNTSDREIHANLMRGAYKNNSAFDNNIKYMLRQLQKTYWCEQPLIARQTIIDYVGSHFRTRLQRPSWHTNADVARYLIDNYILIHLKNDKAKYNMLIFMIRKLFSYVRDECKAEDQDAPSMHEILLPGHVYLALLSERLETWLISLRETFLKLNKSSKTSNDASITTSA
;
A
#
# COMPACT_ATOMS: atom_id res chain seq x y z
N MET A 1 12.06 -23.29 7.64
CA MET A 1 11.08 -23.43 6.53
C MET A 1 11.83 -23.87 5.30
N ASN A 2 11.43 -24.98 4.67
CA ASN A 2 12.13 -25.53 3.51
C ASN A 2 11.85 -24.63 2.28
N THR A 3 12.89 -24.15 1.60
CA THR A 3 12.77 -23.27 0.41
C THR A 3 11.90 -23.88 -0.69
N LYS A 4 11.82 -25.21 -0.76
CA LYS A 4 10.95 -25.93 -1.70
C LYS A 4 9.45 -25.71 -1.45
N GLU A 5 9.01 -25.50 -0.21
CA GLU A 5 7.59 -25.27 0.11
C GLU A 5 7.13 -23.83 -0.21
N LEU A 6 8.06 -22.87 -0.27
CA LEU A 6 7.76 -21.48 -0.65
C LEU A 6 7.61 -21.32 -2.17
N CYS A 7 8.36 -22.09 -2.97
CA CYS A 7 8.30 -22.04 -4.42
C CYS A 7 7.05 -22.70 -5.03
N SER A 8 6.54 -23.77 -4.42
CA SER A 8 5.37 -24.51 -4.93
C SER A 8 4.06 -23.71 -4.91
N LYS A 9 3.98 -22.64 -4.09
CA LYS A 9 2.80 -21.76 -3.99
C LYS A 9 2.58 -20.82 -5.18
N TYR A 10 3.53 -20.75 -6.11
CA TYR A 10 3.48 -19.79 -7.22
C TYR A 10 3.59 -20.45 -8.61
N GLU A 11 3.27 -21.73 -8.72
CA GLU A 11 3.21 -22.43 -10.01
C GLU A 11 1.98 -21.96 -10.79
N GLU A 12 2.19 -21.13 -11.82
CA GLU A 12 1.15 -20.77 -12.78
C GLU A 12 1.41 -21.51 -14.11
N PRO A 13 0.41 -22.17 -14.71
CA PRO A 13 0.55 -22.77 -16.03
C PRO A 13 0.74 -21.68 -17.10
N ASN A 14 1.60 -21.93 -18.08
CA ASN A 14 1.68 -21.05 -19.24
C ASN A 14 0.48 -21.26 -20.19
N GLU A 15 0.39 -20.43 -21.24
CA GLU A 15 -0.67 -20.45 -22.26
C GLU A 15 -0.86 -21.81 -22.96
N ASN A 16 0.12 -22.72 -22.85
CA ASN A 16 0.12 -24.06 -23.44
C ASN A 16 -0.03 -25.19 -22.40
N GLY A 17 -0.40 -24.89 -21.15
CA GLY A 17 -0.58 -25.88 -20.09
C GLY A 17 0.71 -26.58 -19.62
N LYS A 18 1.89 -26.11 -20.04
CA LYS A 18 3.18 -26.66 -19.61
C LYS A 18 3.62 -25.94 -18.33
N LEU A 19 3.74 -26.68 -17.24
CA LEU A 19 4.38 -26.21 -16.01
C LEU A 19 5.83 -25.85 -16.34
N ILE A 20 6.14 -24.56 -16.41
CA ILE A 20 7.53 -24.11 -16.48
C ILE A 20 8.09 -24.30 -15.09
N GLY A 21 8.89 -25.35 -14.88
CA GLY A 21 9.60 -25.55 -13.63
C GLY A 21 10.40 -24.29 -13.31
N ARG A 22 10.07 -23.60 -12.22
CA ARG A 22 10.90 -22.50 -11.74
C ARG A 22 12.19 -23.11 -11.23
N GLU A 23 13.27 -22.92 -11.97
CA GLU A 23 14.62 -23.25 -11.50
C GLU A 23 14.94 -22.39 -10.27
N SER A 24 15.23 -23.06 -9.15
CA SER A 24 15.67 -22.40 -7.92
C SER A 24 17.18 -22.26 -7.91
N TYR A 25 17.67 -21.06 -7.64
CA TYR A 25 19.10 -20.76 -7.57
C TYR A 25 19.47 -20.26 -6.18
N ASP A 26 20.39 -20.97 -5.52
CA ASP A 26 21.00 -20.47 -4.30
C ASP A 26 22.00 -19.36 -4.66
N ARG A 27 21.82 -18.20 -4.01
CA ARG A 27 22.64 -17.01 -4.21
C ARG A 27 22.96 -16.38 -2.87
N ASN A 28 24.25 -16.13 -2.66
CA ASN A 28 24.70 -15.32 -1.54
C ASN A 28 24.48 -13.84 -1.89
N LEU A 29 23.61 -13.17 -1.12
CA LEU A 29 23.29 -11.75 -1.29
C LEU A 29 24.07 -10.84 -0.32
N GLY A 30 25.08 -11.40 0.36
CA GLY A 30 25.92 -10.72 1.32
C GLY A 30 25.61 -11.11 2.78
N SER A 31 26.33 -10.46 3.69
CA SER A 31 26.19 -10.66 5.13
C SER A 31 25.42 -9.50 5.75
N ILE A 32 24.51 -9.83 6.66
CA ILE A 32 23.72 -8.85 7.41
C ILE A 32 24.01 -8.98 8.91
N PRO A 33 24.05 -7.87 9.67
CA PRO A 33 24.07 -7.94 11.12
C PRO A 33 22.88 -8.74 11.67
N VAL A 34 23.10 -9.50 12.74
CA VAL A 34 22.12 -10.40 13.35
C VAL A 34 21.79 -9.93 14.76
N MET A 35 20.50 -9.90 15.08
CA MET A 35 19.94 -9.65 16.42
C MET A 35 18.64 -10.46 16.54
N SER A 36 18.77 -11.80 16.50
CA SER A 36 17.65 -12.73 16.49
C SER A 36 18.09 -14.10 17.03
N ASP A 37 17.19 -15.08 16.98
CA ASP A 37 17.47 -16.50 17.29
C ASP A 37 18.57 -17.12 16.42
N ALA A 38 18.99 -16.45 15.36
CA ALA A 38 20.15 -16.84 14.55
C ALA A 38 21.49 -16.46 15.22
N CYS A 39 21.48 -15.74 16.34
CA CYS A 39 22.68 -15.44 17.11
C CYS A 39 23.22 -16.72 17.77
N ASN A 40 24.55 -16.87 17.79
CA ASN A 40 25.21 -18.00 18.43
C ASN A 40 25.01 -18.05 19.96
N LEU A 41 24.50 -16.97 20.56
CA LEU A 41 24.21 -16.87 21.99
C LEU A 41 22.73 -17.18 22.31
N ALA A 42 21.91 -17.46 21.30
CA ALA A 42 20.49 -17.71 21.49
C ALA A 42 20.26 -18.91 22.41
N ASN A 43 19.43 -18.71 23.44
CA ASN A 43 19.06 -19.71 24.45
C ASN A 43 20.23 -20.27 25.29
N MET A 44 21.38 -19.60 25.33
CA MET A 44 22.49 -20.02 26.20
C MET A 44 22.22 -19.67 27.66
N ASN A 45 22.65 -20.56 28.56
CA ASN A 45 22.63 -20.26 29.99
C ASN A 45 23.88 -19.48 30.42
N THR A 46 23.85 -18.91 31.62
CA THR A 46 24.96 -18.11 32.18
C THR A 46 26.31 -18.83 32.14
N LYS A 47 26.36 -20.15 32.39
CA LYS A 47 27.63 -20.90 32.38
C LYS A 47 28.19 -21.01 30.95
N GLU A 48 27.32 -21.24 29.97
CA GLU A 48 27.68 -21.30 28.56
C GLU A 48 28.15 -19.93 28.05
N LEU A 49 27.48 -18.84 28.43
CA LEU A 49 27.91 -17.48 28.12
C LEU A 49 29.32 -17.20 28.65
N CYS A 50 29.56 -17.46 29.94
CA CYS A 50 30.88 -17.31 30.55
C CYS A 50 31.96 -18.15 29.85
N SER A 51 31.62 -19.38 29.44
CA SER A 51 32.56 -20.26 28.72
C SER A 51 32.96 -19.73 27.35
N LYS A 52 32.14 -18.84 26.77
CA LYS A 52 32.36 -18.17 25.49
C LYS A 52 32.93 -16.76 25.63
N TYR A 53 33.35 -16.37 26.84
CA TYR A 53 33.88 -15.04 27.15
C TYR A 53 32.85 -13.91 26.99
N GLU A 54 31.56 -14.23 27.07
CA GLU A 54 30.47 -13.24 27.12
C GLU A 54 30.12 -12.87 28.57
N GLU A 55 29.40 -11.76 28.74
CA GLU A 55 28.97 -11.31 30.06
C GLU A 55 27.94 -12.31 30.66
N PRO A 56 27.99 -12.62 31.99
CA PRO A 56 27.07 -13.57 32.61
C PRO A 56 25.59 -13.21 32.44
N ASN A 57 25.29 -11.91 32.34
CA ASN A 57 23.95 -11.34 32.17
C ASN A 57 23.81 -10.60 30.84
N GLU A 58 24.41 -11.13 29.77
CA GLU A 58 24.29 -10.56 28.42
C GLU A 58 22.81 -10.48 28.00
N ASN A 59 22.35 -9.26 27.68
CA ASN A 59 20.95 -8.97 27.36
C ASN A 59 20.68 -8.89 25.85
N GLY A 60 21.73 -8.72 25.04
CA GLY A 60 21.65 -8.50 23.61
C GLY A 60 20.84 -7.26 23.23
N GLY A 61 20.17 -7.33 22.08
CA GLY A 61 19.32 -6.22 21.60
C GLY A 61 20.07 -5.08 20.91
N TYR A 62 21.37 -5.27 20.62
CA TYR A 62 22.20 -4.39 19.81
C TYR A 62 22.82 -5.14 18.62
N PHE A 63 23.34 -4.39 17.66
CA PHE A 63 24.11 -4.91 16.53
C PHE A 63 25.59 -4.57 16.73
N VAL A 64 26.47 -5.49 16.36
CA VAL A 64 27.91 -5.23 16.26
C VAL A 64 28.26 -4.87 14.83
N VAL A 65 28.67 -3.63 14.59
CA VAL A 65 29.02 -3.12 13.25
C VAL A 65 30.43 -2.56 13.27
N LYS A 66 31.35 -3.23 12.59
CA LYS A 66 32.78 -2.85 12.53
C LYS A 66 33.41 -2.70 13.92
N GLY A 67 33.06 -3.58 14.85
CA GLY A 67 33.55 -3.57 16.24
C GLY A 67 32.84 -2.59 17.17
N TYR A 68 31.83 -1.85 16.70
CA TYR A 68 31.04 -0.96 17.53
C TYR A 68 29.65 -1.54 17.80
N GLU A 69 29.22 -1.46 19.05
CA GLU A 69 27.85 -1.77 19.46
C GLU A 69 26.91 -0.62 19.07
N ARG A 70 25.83 -0.95 18.37
CA ARG A 70 24.86 -0.01 17.82
C ARG A 70 23.46 -0.50 18.12
N ILE A 71 22.63 0.38 18.66
CA ILE A 71 21.21 0.10 18.90
C ILE A 71 20.37 0.89 17.91
N LEU A 72 19.36 0.23 17.36
CA LEU A 72 18.27 0.90 16.67
C LEU A 72 17.25 1.37 17.69
N ARG A 73 16.99 2.68 17.74
CA ARG A 73 16.06 3.27 18.71
C ARG A 73 14.61 2.97 18.33
N LEU A 74 13.78 2.77 19.35
CA LEU A 74 12.32 2.75 19.21
C LEU A 74 11.82 4.10 18.67
N LEU A 75 10.92 4.05 17.69
CA LEU A 75 10.31 5.24 17.09
C LEU A 75 8.82 5.29 17.38
N THR A 76 8.32 6.47 17.78
CA THR A 76 6.88 6.68 17.92
C THR A 76 6.27 6.92 16.54
N MET A 77 5.24 6.16 16.21
CA MET A 77 4.46 6.25 14.97
C MET A 77 2.99 6.52 15.30
N THR A 78 2.23 6.93 14.29
CA THR A 78 0.77 7.01 14.41
C THR A 78 0.17 5.61 14.57
N ARG A 79 -0.89 5.52 15.38
CA ARG A 79 -1.62 4.29 15.65
C ARG A 79 -2.08 3.63 14.36
N ARG A 80 -1.69 2.37 14.17
CA ARG A 80 -2.13 1.56 13.03
C ARG A 80 -3.64 1.33 12.99
N ASN A 81 -4.16 1.23 11.78
CA ASN A 81 -5.51 0.79 11.41
C ASN A 81 -6.64 1.56 12.12
N TYR A 82 -6.38 2.81 12.51
CA TYR A 82 -7.35 3.69 13.15
C TYR A 82 -7.49 5.00 12.35
N PRO A 83 -8.69 5.35 11.87
CA PRO A 83 -8.90 6.58 11.11
C PRO A 83 -9.02 7.77 12.05
N MET A 84 -8.01 8.64 12.08
CA MET A 84 -7.94 9.83 12.91
C MET A 84 -8.45 11.07 12.16
N ALA A 85 -9.42 11.76 12.73
CA ALA A 85 -9.90 13.06 12.27
C ALA A 85 -8.99 14.15 12.80
N MET A 86 -8.53 15.01 11.91
CA MET A 86 -7.60 16.06 12.27
C MET A 86 -7.73 17.25 11.34
N SER A 87 -7.27 18.41 11.82
CA SER A 87 -7.10 19.59 10.99
C SER A 87 -5.60 19.83 10.77
N ARG A 88 -5.20 20.02 9.52
CA ARG A 88 -3.83 20.41 9.18
C ARG A 88 -3.84 21.57 8.19
N GLY A 89 -3.36 22.74 8.60
CA GLY A 89 -3.34 23.94 7.75
C GLY A 89 -2.61 23.73 6.41
N ARG A 90 -1.57 22.89 6.39
CA ARG A 90 -0.83 22.54 5.15
C ARG A 90 -1.69 21.81 4.11
N TRP A 91 -2.82 21.21 4.47
CA TRP A 91 -3.70 20.56 3.50
C TRP A 91 -4.37 21.55 2.54
N ARG A 92 -4.60 22.80 2.96
CA ARG A 92 -5.09 23.88 2.07
C ARG A 92 -4.12 24.19 0.93
N GLN A 93 -2.83 23.89 1.10
CA GLN A 93 -1.79 24.15 0.10
C GLN A 93 -1.72 23.05 -0.98
N ARG A 94 -2.53 21.98 -0.88
CA ARG A 94 -2.52 20.86 -1.84
C ARG A 94 -3.18 21.21 -3.18
N GLY A 95 -3.99 22.27 -3.22
CA GLY A 95 -4.60 22.77 -4.43
C GLY A 95 -5.86 23.60 -4.15
N PRO A 96 -6.45 24.21 -5.19
CA PRO A 96 -7.71 24.92 -5.07
C PRO A 96 -8.82 24.02 -4.51
N GLY A 97 -9.60 24.56 -3.59
CA GLY A 97 -10.73 23.87 -2.96
C GLY A 97 -10.38 22.89 -1.84
N PHE A 98 -9.10 22.61 -1.57
CA PHE A 98 -8.72 21.81 -0.41
C PHE A 98 -8.97 22.55 0.90
N THR A 99 -9.62 21.88 1.85
CA THR A 99 -9.75 22.39 3.22
C THR A 99 -8.62 21.86 4.11
N ASP A 100 -8.58 22.33 5.35
CA ASP A 100 -7.71 21.80 6.40
C ASP A 100 -8.26 20.56 7.08
N ARG A 101 -9.52 20.15 6.82
CA ARG A 101 -10.20 19.03 7.48
C ARG A 101 -10.05 17.72 6.69
N GLY A 102 -9.85 16.62 7.41
CA GLY A 102 -9.64 15.31 6.80
C GLY A 102 -9.51 14.18 7.82
N LEU A 103 -9.51 12.95 7.30
CA LEU A 103 -9.23 11.73 8.07
C LEU A 103 -7.95 11.09 7.56
N GLN A 104 -7.02 10.75 8.46
CA GLN A 104 -5.81 10.00 8.14
C GLN A 104 -5.87 8.61 8.79
N ILE A 105 -5.53 7.57 8.04
CA ILE A 105 -5.35 6.22 8.56
C ILE A 105 -4.01 5.65 8.10
N ARG A 106 -3.22 5.13 9.05
CA ARG A 106 -1.99 4.37 8.77
C ARG A 106 -2.33 2.88 8.74
N CYS A 107 -2.35 2.30 7.54
CA CYS A 107 -2.66 0.89 7.32
C CYS A 107 -1.38 0.06 7.34
N LEU A 108 -1.36 -1.03 8.12
CA LEU A 108 -0.24 -1.98 8.14
C LEU A 108 -0.65 -3.30 7.48
N SER A 109 0.18 -3.81 6.58
CA SER A 109 0.08 -5.19 6.10
C SER A 109 0.75 -6.18 7.05
N ASP A 110 0.54 -7.47 6.79
CA ASP A 110 1.05 -8.57 7.61
C ASP A 110 2.59 -8.56 7.76
N ASP A 111 3.30 -8.04 6.75
CA ASP A 111 4.75 -7.86 6.70
C ASP A 111 5.24 -6.53 7.35
N GLN A 112 4.37 -5.84 8.11
CA GLN A 112 4.63 -4.56 8.76
C GLN A 112 4.92 -3.39 7.80
N ARG A 113 4.66 -3.52 6.50
CA ARG A 113 4.69 -2.37 5.57
C ARG A 113 3.54 -1.42 5.88
N GLY A 114 3.87 -0.15 6.12
CA GLY A 114 2.91 0.90 6.44
C GLY A 114 2.55 1.74 5.22
N ILE A 115 1.25 1.93 4.97
CA ILE A 115 0.73 2.86 3.96
C ILE A 115 -0.26 3.82 4.61
N GLU A 116 -0.12 5.10 4.32
CA GLU A 116 -1.06 6.13 4.78
C GLU A 116 -2.11 6.40 3.71
N ASN A 117 -3.39 6.37 4.10
CA ASN A 117 -4.49 6.88 3.30
C ASN A 117 -5.10 8.08 4.01
N THR A 118 -5.31 9.18 3.27
CA THR A 118 -5.90 10.41 3.80
C THR A 118 -7.15 10.78 3.00
N LEU A 119 -8.31 10.90 3.65
CA LEU A 119 -9.48 11.51 3.04
C LEU A 119 -9.45 13.02 3.27
N HIS A 120 -9.40 13.79 2.20
CA HIS A 120 -9.49 15.25 2.24
C HIS A 120 -10.92 15.68 1.95
N TYR A 121 -11.43 16.59 2.80
CA TYR A 121 -12.68 17.28 2.52
C TYR A 121 -12.40 18.53 1.69
N LEU A 122 -13.17 18.72 0.61
CA LEU A 122 -13.09 19.89 -0.25
C LEU A 122 -14.19 20.90 0.09
N ASP A 123 -13.96 22.17 -0.23
CA ASP A 123 -14.94 23.26 -0.04
C ASP A 123 -16.26 23.02 -0.80
N THR A 124 -16.18 22.34 -1.94
CA THR A 124 -17.33 21.86 -2.73
C THR A 124 -18.17 20.78 -2.03
N GLY A 125 -17.71 20.22 -0.91
CA GLY A 125 -18.33 19.09 -0.24
C GLY A 125 -17.93 17.71 -0.80
N ALA A 126 -17.08 17.67 -1.82
CA ALA A 126 -16.50 16.44 -2.33
C ALA A 126 -15.36 15.91 -1.44
N ILE A 127 -15.07 14.62 -1.59
CA ILE A 127 -13.99 13.94 -0.87
C ILE A 127 -13.05 13.26 -1.85
N THR A 128 -11.75 13.48 -1.64
CA THR A 128 -10.68 12.80 -2.37
C THR A 128 -9.86 11.96 -1.40
N LEU A 129 -9.51 10.74 -1.81
CA LEU A 129 -8.56 9.89 -1.10
C LEU A 129 -7.18 10.13 -1.67
N ALA A 130 -6.24 10.42 -0.78
CA ALA A 130 -4.84 10.56 -1.07
C ALA A 130 -4.02 9.37 -0.54
N PHE A 131 -3.01 8.96 -1.30
CA PHE A 131 -2.00 8.00 -0.88
C PHE A 131 -0.64 8.39 -1.46
N MET A 132 0.43 7.91 -0.82
CA MET A 132 1.81 8.14 -1.25
C MET A 132 2.32 6.94 -2.04
N PHE A 133 2.91 7.19 -3.20
CA PHE A 133 3.59 6.19 -4.01
C PHE A 133 4.91 6.79 -4.53
N ARG A 134 6.03 6.12 -4.26
CA ARG A 134 7.39 6.56 -4.68
C ARG A 134 7.67 8.04 -4.42
N LYS A 135 7.33 8.50 -3.20
CA LYS A 135 7.52 9.89 -2.72
C LYS A 135 6.64 10.94 -3.41
N GLU A 136 5.72 10.54 -4.27
CA GLU A 136 4.69 11.40 -4.85
C GLU A 136 3.33 11.11 -4.21
N MET A 137 2.50 12.14 -4.11
CA MET A 137 1.14 12.01 -3.58
C MET A 137 0.14 11.97 -4.74
N TYR A 138 -0.73 10.95 -4.72
CA TYR A 138 -1.78 10.75 -5.71
C TYR A 138 -3.14 10.94 -5.06
N PHE A 139 -4.10 11.48 -5.83
CA PHE A 139 -5.46 11.76 -5.38
C PHE A 139 -6.45 11.06 -6.29
N ILE A 140 -7.42 10.35 -5.70
CA ILE A 140 -8.50 9.68 -6.41
C ILE A 140 -9.83 10.07 -5.73
N PRO A 141 -10.87 10.49 -6.47
CA PRO A 141 -12.18 10.75 -5.87
C PRO A 141 -12.68 9.52 -5.11
N VAL A 142 -13.17 9.72 -3.88
CA VAL A 142 -13.50 8.59 -3.01
C VAL A 142 -14.61 7.71 -3.58
N VAL A 143 -15.55 8.31 -4.31
CA VAL A 143 -16.66 7.61 -4.97
C VAL A 143 -16.15 6.66 -6.07
N MET A 144 -15.07 7.01 -6.75
CA MET A 144 -14.44 6.15 -7.76
C MET A 144 -13.93 4.86 -7.10
N ILE A 145 -13.27 4.99 -5.96
CA ILE A 145 -12.77 3.85 -5.17
C ILE A 145 -13.94 3.03 -4.62
N LEU A 146 -15.00 3.67 -4.10
CA LEU A 146 -16.19 2.95 -3.63
C LEU A 146 -16.81 2.08 -4.74
N LYS A 147 -16.95 2.62 -5.96
CA LYS A 147 -17.48 1.86 -7.11
C LYS A 147 -16.58 0.70 -7.53
N MET A 148 -15.25 0.86 -7.43
CA MET A 148 -14.28 -0.22 -7.70
C MET A 148 -14.21 -1.30 -6.60
N LEU A 149 -14.67 -1.00 -5.39
CA LEU A 149 -14.70 -1.96 -4.27
C LEU A 149 -16.07 -2.60 -4.05
N ALA A 150 -17.14 -1.99 -4.56
CA ALA A 150 -18.50 -2.50 -4.42
C ALA A 150 -18.70 -3.82 -5.18
N ASP A 151 -19.73 -4.60 -4.85
CA ASP A 151 -20.08 -5.79 -5.63
C ASP A 151 -20.62 -5.37 -7.02
N ASP A 152 -20.53 -6.23 -8.03
CA ASP A 152 -20.89 -5.89 -9.43
C ASP A 152 -22.33 -5.40 -9.60
N ASN A 153 -23.24 -5.84 -8.73
CA ASN A 153 -24.65 -5.44 -8.75
C ASN A 153 -24.94 -4.16 -7.96
N THR A 154 -23.92 -3.53 -7.36
CA THR A 154 -24.13 -2.36 -6.49
C THR A 154 -24.38 -1.11 -7.32
N SER A 155 -25.61 -0.59 -7.26
CA SER A 155 -25.97 0.65 -7.93
C SER A 155 -25.53 1.91 -7.16
N ASP A 156 -25.48 3.06 -7.84
CA ASP A 156 -25.24 4.37 -7.20
C ASP A 156 -26.26 4.66 -6.09
N ARG A 157 -27.49 4.17 -6.25
CA ARG A 157 -28.55 4.25 -5.23
C ARG A 157 -28.21 3.43 -4.00
N GLU A 158 -27.61 2.25 -4.16
CA GLU A 158 -27.18 1.43 -3.04
C GLU A 158 -25.97 2.03 -2.33
N ILE A 159 -24.99 2.57 -3.06
CA ILE A 159 -23.87 3.30 -2.46
C ILE A 159 -24.40 4.49 -1.64
N HIS A 160 -25.33 5.25 -2.21
CA HIS A 160 -26.00 6.36 -1.51
C HIS A 160 -26.74 5.88 -0.26
N ALA A 161 -27.57 4.85 -0.36
CA ALA A 161 -28.30 4.28 0.77
C ALA A 161 -27.33 3.78 1.85
N ASN A 162 -26.22 3.15 1.44
CA ASN A 162 -25.16 2.65 2.31
C ASN A 162 -24.42 3.77 3.04
N LEU A 163 -24.26 4.96 2.45
CA LEU A 163 -23.72 6.15 3.14
C LEU A 163 -24.75 6.76 4.09
N MET A 164 -26.03 6.81 3.69
CA MET A 164 -27.10 7.46 4.45
C MET A 164 -27.71 6.62 5.58
N ARG A 165 -27.32 5.35 5.78
CA ARG A 165 -27.88 4.55 6.90
C ARG A 165 -27.62 5.16 8.29
N GLY A 166 -28.48 4.82 9.25
CA GLY A 166 -28.34 5.18 10.66
C GLY A 166 -28.64 6.66 10.92
N ALA A 167 -27.80 7.30 11.74
CA ALA A 167 -27.95 8.71 12.13
C ALA A 167 -27.94 9.70 10.95
N TYR A 168 -27.50 9.26 9.78
CA TYR A 168 -27.36 10.10 8.58
C TYR A 168 -28.62 10.14 7.71
N LYS A 169 -29.65 9.33 7.99
CA LYS A 169 -30.80 9.10 7.09
C LYS A 169 -31.53 10.38 6.68
N ASN A 170 -31.57 11.37 7.56
CA ASN A 170 -32.29 12.64 7.36
C ASN A 170 -31.34 13.84 7.20
N ASN A 171 -30.04 13.61 6.96
CA ASN A 171 -29.07 14.70 6.82
C ASN A 171 -29.06 15.26 5.39
N SER A 172 -29.84 16.32 5.15
CA SER A 172 -29.98 16.94 3.83
C SER A 172 -28.65 17.49 3.26
N ALA A 173 -27.79 18.05 4.09
CA ALA A 173 -26.48 18.55 3.65
C ALA A 173 -25.57 17.42 3.17
N PHE A 174 -25.50 16.33 3.94
CA PHE A 174 -24.73 15.15 3.55
C PHE A 174 -25.31 14.48 2.30
N ASP A 175 -26.64 14.36 2.22
CA ASP A 175 -27.36 13.85 1.04
C ASP A 175 -26.99 14.63 -0.23
N ASN A 176 -27.02 15.95 -0.17
CA ASN A 176 -26.65 16.82 -1.29
C ASN A 176 -25.18 16.63 -1.71
N ASN A 177 -24.26 16.50 -0.75
CA ASN A 177 -22.84 16.27 -1.03
C ASN A 177 -22.59 14.90 -1.67
N ILE A 178 -23.27 13.84 -1.23
CA ILE A 178 -23.18 12.52 -1.86
C ILE A 178 -23.69 12.58 -3.30
N LYS A 179 -24.87 13.20 -3.52
CA LYS A 179 -25.44 13.38 -4.85
C LYS A 179 -24.52 14.20 -5.75
N TYR A 180 -23.88 15.24 -5.20
CA TYR A 180 -22.87 16.03 -5.91
C TYR A 180 -21.69 15.17 -6.35
N MET A 181 -21.06 14.42 -5.43
CA MET A 181 -19.91 13.57 -5.76
C MET A 181 -20.24 12.50 -6.82
N LEU A 182 -21.42 11.86 -6.72
CA LEU A 182 -21.87 10.86 -7.70
C LEU A 182 -22.10 11.48 -9.09
N ARG A 183 -22.75 12.66 -9.15
CA ARG A 183 -22.97 13.39 -10.41
C ARG A 183 -21.67 13.95 -10.99
N GLN A 184 -20.75 14.40 -10.14
CA GLN A 184 -19.46 14.94 -10.56
C GLN A 184 -18.64 13.85 -11.26
N LEU A 185 -18.64 12.62 -10.74
CA LEU A 185 -17.96 11.50 -11.39
C LEU A 185 -18.49 11.24 -12.80
N GLN A 186 -19.80 11.39 -13.02
CA GLN A 186 -20.43 11.24 -14.34
C GLN A 186 -20.10 12.41 -15.30
N LYS A 187 -19.92 13.63 -14.77
CA LYS A 187 -19.71 14.85 -15.58
C LYS A 187 -18.23 15.14 -15.88
N THR A 188 -17.36 15.03 -14.88
CA THR A 188 -15.96 15.48 -14.96
C THR A 188 -15.09 14.51 -15.75
N TYR A 189 -15.40 13.21 -15.69
CA TYR A 189 -14.65 12.18 -16.39
C TYR A 189 -15.36 11.81 -17.70
N TRP A 190 -15.67 12.82 -18.50
CA TRP A 190 -16.17 12.65 -19.86
C TRP A 190 -15.07 12.01 -20.73
N CYS A 191 -14.94 10.70 -20.63
CA CYS A 191 -14.41 9.88 -21.70
C CYS A 191 -15.48 9.79 -22.79
N GLU A 192 -15.13 9.34 -24.00
CA GLU A 192 -16.11 9.04 -25.06
C GLU A 192 -17.24 8.10 -24.60
N GLN A 193 -17.02 7.40 -23.48
CA GLN A 193 -17.99 6.60 -22.73
C GLN A 193 -18.12 7.16 -21.29
N PRO A 194 -19.33 7.40 -20.78
CA PRO A 194 -19.51 7.85 -19.40
C PRO A 194 -19.07 6.75 -18.41
N LEU A 195 -18.32 7.14 -17.35
CA LEU A 195 -17.84 6.23 -16.28
C LEU A 195 -18.97 5.75 -15.36
N ILE A 196 -19.90 4.98 -15.94
CA ILE A 196 -21.08 4.45 -15.26
C ILE A 196 -20.81 3.02 -14.79
N ALA A 197 -20.29 2.18 -15.68
CA ALA A 197 -20.01 0.79 -15.39
C ALA A 197 -18.72 0.65 -14.56
N ARG A 198 -18.76 -0.22 -13.56
CA ARG A 198 -17.61 -0.56 -12.70
C ARG A 198 -16.35 -0.86 -13.51
N GLN A 199 -16.47 -1.66 -14.57
CA GLN A 199 -15.35 -2.02 -15.42
C GLN A 199 -14.69 -0.81 -16.10
N THR A 200 -15.48 0.16 -16.59
CA THR A 200 -14.93 1.38 -17.22
C THR A 200 -14.10 2.21 -16.23
N ILE A 201 -14.50 2.23 -14.96
CA ILE A 201 -13.75 2.92 -13.89
C ILE A 201 -12.43 2.20 -13.61
N ILE A 202 -12.49 0.87 -13.53
CA ILE A 202 -11.31 0.02 -13.33
C ILE A 202 -10.30 0.24 -14.47
N ASP A 203 -10.77 0.24 -15.72
CA ASP A 203 -9.92 0.44 -16.89
C ASP A 203 -9.35 1.86 -16.93
N TYR A 204 -10.14 2.87 -16.58
CA TYR A 204 -9.70 4.26 -16.47
C TYR A 204 -8.55 4.41 -15.46
N VAL A 205 -8.75 3.94 -14.22
CA VAL A 205 -7.71 3.98 -13.17
C VAL A 205 -6.49 3.18 -13.60
N GLY A 206 -6.70 1.97 -14.13
CA GLY A 206 -5.63 1.11 -14.62
C GLY A 206 -4.76 1.78 -15.68
N SER A 207 -5.40 2.40 -16.69
CA SER A 207 -4.69 3.11 -17.77
C SER A 207 -3.85 4.28 -17.25
N HIS A 208 -4.37 5.04 -16.29
CA HIS A 208 -3.70 6.22 -15.74
C HIS A 208 -2.49 5.87 -14.88
N PHE A 209 -2.56 4.76 -14.13
CA PHE A 209 -1.49 4.32 -13.24
C PHE A 209 -0.52 3.32 -13.89
N ARG A 210 -0.80 2.83 -15.11
CA ARG A 210 0.02 1.84 -15.82
C ARG A 210 1.48 2.24 -15.95
N THR A 211 1.73 3.48 -16.39
CA THR A 211 3.09 4.01 -16.58
C THR A 211 3.82 4.21 -15.25
N ARG A 212 3.09 4.61 -14.21
CA ARG A 212 3.65 4.91 -12.88
C ARG A 212 4.00 3.66 -12.08
N LEU A 213 3.13 2.64 -12.10
CA LEU A 213 3.31 1.41 -11.32
C LEU A 213 4.33 0.43 -11.92
N GLN A 214 4.89 0.72 -13.10
CA GLN A 214 5.92 -0.07 -13.78
C GLN A 214 5.60 -1.57 -13.89
N ARG A 215 4.30 -1.89 -13.97
CA ARG A 215 3.80 -3.25 -14.13
C ARG A 215 4.23 -3.81 -15.48
N PRO A 216 4.31 -5.15 -15.61
CA PRO A 216 4.62 -5.78 -16.89
C PRO A 216 3.66 -5.36 -18.00
N SER A 217 4.14 -5.34 -19.24
CA SER A 217 3.35 -4.88 -20.39
C SER A 217 2.14 -5.77 -20.69
N TRP A 218 2.15 -7.03 -20.24
CA TRP A 218 1.05 -7.98 -20.41
C TRP A 218 -0.06 -7.84 -19.36
N HIS A 219 0.13 -7.05 -18.28
CA HIS A 219 -0.95 -6.77 -17.35
C HIS A 219 -2.06 -5.99 -18.05
N THR A 220 -3.31 -6.39 -17.86
CA THR A 220 -4.46 -5.60 -18.30
C THR A 220 -4.60 -4.34 -17.44
N ASN A 221 -5.41 -3.37 -17.87
CA ASN A 221 -5.70 -2.20 -17.04
C ASN A 221 -6.39 -2.62 -15.74
N ALA A 222 -7.24 -3.65 -15.79
CA ALA A 222 -7.84 -4.24 -14.60
C ALA A 222 -6.80 -4.79 -13.61
N ASP A 223 -5.77 -5.49 -14.08
CA ASP A 223 -4.70 -6.01 -13.21
C ASP A 223 -3.90 -4.89 -12.55
N VAL A 224 -3.67 -3.79 -13.27
CA VAL A 224 -2.98 -2.61 -12.74
C VAL A 224 -3.81 -1.93 -11.65
N ALA A 225 -5.10 -1.74 -11.91
CA ALA A 225 -6.04 -1.16 -10.95
C ALA A 225 -6.21 -2.03 -9.70
N ARG A 226 -6.27 -3.36 -9.89
CA ARG A 226 -6.30 -4.33 -8.79
C ARG A 226 -5.04 -4.24 -7.93
N TYR A 227 -3.87 -4.21 -8.56
CA TYR A 227 -2.59 -4.03 -7.87
C TYR A 227 -2.57 -2.73 -7.05
N LEU A 228 -3.10 -1.63 -7.59
CA LEU A 228 -3.20 -0.36 -6.87
C LEU A 228 -4.07 -0.48 -5.62
N ILE A 229 -5.26 -1.07 -5.74
CA ILE A 229 -6.18 -1.29 -4.61
C ILE A 229 -5.52 -2.16 -3.54
N ASP A 230 -4.88 -3.26 -3.94
CA ASP A 230 -4.27 -4.21 -3.01
C ASP A 230 -3.07 -3.66 -2.26
N ASN A 231 -2.25 -2.84 -2.93
CA ASN A 231 -0.97 -2.43 -2.37
C ASN A 231 -0.97 -1.02 -1.78
N TYR A 232 -2.01 -0.22 -2.04
CA TYR A 232 -2.05 1.18 -1.60
C TYR A 232 -3.36 1.62 -0.94
N ILE A 233 -4.47 0.89 -1.11
CA ILE A 233 -5.78 1.30 -0.56
C ILE A 233 -6.20 0.34 0.55
N LEU A 234 -6.23 0.85 1.79
CA LEU A 234 -6.68 0.15 2.99
C LEU A 234 -6.06 -1.25 3.10
N ILE A 235 -4.74 -1.34 2.93
CA ILE A 235 -3.99 -2.59 2.75
C ILE A 235 -4.06 -3.59 3.91
N HIS A 236 -4.51 -3.12 5.09
CA HIS A 236 -4.74 -3.96 6.26
C HIS A 236 -5.97 -4.87 6.11
N LEU A 237 -6.82 -4.60 5.10
CA LEU A 237 -7.99 -5.39 4.77
C LEU A 237 -7.76 -6.13 3.46
N LYS A 238 -7.93 -7.46 3.47
CA LYS A 238 -7.74 -8.30 2.27
C LYS A 238 -8.99 -8.39 1.39
N ASN A 239 -10.16 -8.16 1.97
CA ASN A 239 -11.46 -8.29 1.29
C ASN A 239 -11.97 -6.92 0.84
N ASP A 240 -12.39 -6.81 -0.43
CA ASP A 240 -12.96 -5.59 -1.01
C ASP A 240 -14.21 -5.10 -0.28
N LYS A 241 -15.08 -6.00 0.17
CA LYS A 241 -16.25 -5.66 0.98
C LYS A 241 -15.87 -5.03 2.31
N ALA A 242 -14.79 -5.50 2.94
CA ALA A 242 -14.26 -4.92 4.16
C ALA A 242 -13.67 -3.53 3.89
N LYS A 243 -12.89 -3.37 2.81
CA LYS A 243 -12.38 -2.06 2.38
C LYS A 243 -13.52 -1.08 2.09
N TYR A 244 -14.56 -1.53 1.38
CA TYR A 244 -15.76 -0.76 1.08
C TYR A 244 -16.45 -0.28 2.37
N ASN A 245 -16.73 -1.20 3.30
CA ASN A 245 -17.37 -0.85 4.58
C ASN A 245 -16.53 0.12 5.42
N MET A 246 -15.20 -0.08 5.44
CA MET A 246 -14.29 0.82 6.14
C MET A 246 -14.28 2.22 5.50
N LEU A 247 -14.30 2.30 4.18
CA LEU A 247 -14.36 3.57 3.46
C LEU A 247 -15.69 4.30 3.71
N ILE A 248 -16.82 3.57 3.74
CA ILE A 248 -18.13 4.11 4.15
C ILE A 248 -18.06 4.68 5.57
N PHE A 249 -17.46 3.95 6.51
CA PHE A 249 -17.28 4.40 7.89
C PHE A 249 -16.43 5.67 7.97
N MET A 250 -15.29 5.70 7.26
CA MET A 250 -14.42 6.88 7.20
C MET A 250 -15.16 8.09 6.62
N ILE A 251 -15.87 7.95 5.50
CA ILE A 251 -16.61 9.07 4.90
C ILE A 251 -17.62 9.66 5.90
N ARG A 252 -18.40 8.81 6.59
CA ARG A 252 -19.35 9.24 7.62
C ARG A 252 -18.69 9.96 8.78
N LYS A 253 -17.57 9.41 9.29
CA LYS A 253 -16.80 10.02 10.36
C LYS A 253 -16.25 11.38 9.92
N LEU A 254 -15.77 11.51 8.68
CA LEU A 254 -15.30 12.78 8.14
C LEU A 254 -16.42 13.82 8.09
N PHE A 255 -17.63 13.43 7.66
CA PHE A 255 -18.77 14.34 7.66
C PHE A 255 -19.20 14.79 9.05
N SER A 256 -19.21 13.87 10.03
CA SER A 256 -19.47 14.23 11.43
C SER A 256 -18.42 15.21 11.96
N TYR A 257 -17.15 14.98 11.63
CA TYR A 257 -16.06 15.88 12.00
C TYR A 257 -16.18 17.26 11.35
N VAL A 258 -16.47 17.31 10.04
CA VAL A 258 -16.66 18.57 9.31
C VAL A 258 -17.83 19.38 9.85
N ARG A 259 -18.85 18.74 10.42
CA ARG A 259 -20.01 19.38 11.04
C ARG A 259 -19.82 19.70 12.53
N ASP A 260 -18.61 19.49 13.06
CA ASP A 260 -18.27 19.67 14.48
C ASP A 260 -19.10 18.78 15.43
N GLU A 261 -19.69 17.70 14.92
CA GLU A 261 -20.39 16.65 15.69
C GLU A 261 -19.39 15.62 16.28
N CYS A 262 -18.15 15.64 15.79
CA CYS A 262 -17.04 14.81 16.26
C CYS A 262 -15.82 15.71 16.52
N LYS A 263 -15.13 15.51 17.65
CA LYS A 263 -13.89 16.25 17.98
C LYS A 263 -12.72 15.70 17.16
N ALA A 264 -11.81 16.60 16.75
CA ALA A 264 -10.51 16.18 16.21
C ALA A 264 -9.76 15.33 17.24
N GLU A 265 -9.16 14.23 16.80
CA GLU A 265 -8.21 13.49 17.62
C GLU A 265 -6.88 14.25 17.72
N ASP A 266 -6.33 14.24 18.94
CA ASP A 266 -5.03 14.79 19.22
C ASP A 266 -3.93 13.83 18.73
N GLN A 267 -3.08 14.32 17.84
CA GLN A 267 -1.98 13.55 17.27
C GLN A 267 -0.85 13.32 18.26
N ASP A 268 -0.78 14.10 19.33
CA ASP A 268 0.26 14.00 20.35
C ASP A 268 -0.19 13.15 21.54
N ALA A 269 -1.48 12.77 21.58
CA ALA A 269 -2.00 11.88 22.61
C ALA A 269 -1.41 10.46 22.47
N PRO A 270 -0.88 9.86 23.56
CA PRO A 270 -0.34 8.50 23.52
C PRO A 270 -1.32 7.44 23.02
N SER A 271 -2.64 7.65 23.19
CA SER A 271 -3.69 6.77 22.67
C SER A 271 -3.77 6.70 21.13
N MET A 272 -3.14 7.67 20.46
CA MET A 272 -3.02 7.79 19.00
C MET A 272 -1.63 7.40 18.49
N HIS A 273 -0.77 6.88 19.38
CA HIS A 273 0.58 6.43 19.04
C HIS A 273 0.70 4.92 19.05
N GLU A 274 1.77 4.48 18.40
CA GLU A 274 2.29 3.13 18.40
C GLU A 274 3.81 3.19 18.43
N ILE A 275 4.48 2.18 18.98
CA ILE A 275 5.93 2.09 18.97
C ILE A 275 6.38 1.17 17.82
N LEU A 276 7.17 1.72 16.90
CA LEU A 276 7.84 0.96 15.86
C LEU A 276 9.12 0.33 16.42
N LEU A 277 9.13 -1.01 16.42
CA LEU A 277 10.23 -1.80 16.94
C LEU A 277 11.41 -1.86 15.96
N PRO A 278 12.65 -2.02 16.47
CA PRO A 278 13.87 -2.12 15.65
C PRO A 278 13.81 -3.20 14.58
N GLY A 279 13.30 -4.38 14.93
CA GLY A 279 13.16 -5.50 14.00
C GLY A 279 12.24 -5.17 12.81
N HIS A 280 11.19 -4.37 13.02
CA HIS A 280 10.29 -3.95 11.94
C HIS A 280 10.95 -2.91 11.03
N VAL A 281 11.76 -2.00 11.58
CA VAL A 281 12.58 -1.07 10.78
C VAL A 281 13.58 -1.86 9.92
N TYR A 282 14.22 -2.85 10.54
CA TYR A 282 15.19 -3.71 9.86
C TYR A 282 14.54 -4.54 8.74
N LEU A 283 13.37 -5.12 9.01
CA LEU A 283 12.57 -5.85 8.02
C LEU A 283 12.19 -4.97 6.83
N ALA A 284 11.70 -3.75 7.08
CA ALA A 284 11.33 -2.82 6.02
C ALA A 284 12.53 -2.47 5.13
N LEU A 285 13.68 -2.20 5.75
CA LEU A 285 14.92 -1.91 5.01
C LEU A 285 15.37 -3.11 4.17
N LEU A 286 15.37 -4.32 4.74
CA LEU A 286 15.75 -5.53 4.01
C LEU A 286 14.81 -5.81 2.83
N SER A 287 13.50 -5.67 3.03
CA SER A 287 12.49 -5.83 1.99
C SER A 287 12.72 -4.86 0.83
N GLU A 288 12.95 -3.57 1.11
CA GLU A 288 13.23 -2.56 0.09
C GLU A 288 14.54 -2.85 -0.69
N ARG A 289 15.58 -3.34 0.00
CA ARG A 289 16.85 -3.71 -0.65
C ARG A 289 16.70 -4.94 -1.55
N LEU A 290 15.92 -5.93 -1.14
CA LEU A 290 15.60 -7.09 -1.96
C LEU A 290 14.75 -6.71 -3.18
N GLU A 291 13.75 -5.84 -3.01
CA GLU A 291 12.95 -5.31 -4.13
C GLU A 291 13.83 -4.57 -5.12
N THR A 292 14.73 -3.70 -4.64
CA THR A 292 15.69 -2.98 -5.48
C THR A 292 16.59 -3.94 -6.26
N TRP A 293 17.11 -4.98 -5.59
CA TRP A 293 17.92 -6.00 -6.24
C TRP A 293 17.15 -6.75 -7.33
N LEU A 294 15.89 -7.13 -7.09
CA LEU A 294 15.02 -7.77 -8.08
C LEU A 294 14.75 -6.86 -9.29
N ILE A 295 14.56 -5.56 -9.06
CA ILE A 295 14.40 -4.57 -10.15
C ILE A 295 15.68 -4.50 -11.00
N SER A 296 16.85 -4.39 -10.37
CA SER A 296 18.14 -4.37 -11.09
C SER A 296 18.40 -5.67 -11.86
N LEU A 297 18.01 -6.82 -11.29
CA LEU A 297 18.08 -8.10 -11.96
C LEU A 297 17.21 -8.11 -13.23
N ARG A 298 15.96 -7.67 -13.13
CA ARG A 298 15.04 -7.53 -14.27
C ARG A 298 15.64 -6.65 -15.37
N GLU A 299 16.18 -5.49 -15.01
CA GLU A 299 16.80 -4.57 -15.97
C GLU A 299 17.99 -5.20 -16.70
N THR A 300 18.79 -5.99 -15.98
CA THR A 300 19.93 -6.71 -16.55
C THR A 300 19.46 -7.76 -17.57
N PHE A 301 18.44 -8.56 -17.24
CA PHE A 301 17.84 -9.51 -18.17
C PHE A 301 17.25 -8.83 -19.42
N LEU A 302 16.56 -7.70 -19.24
CA LEU A 302 16.00 -6.95 -20.37
C LEU A 302 17.09 -6.39 -21.29
N LYS A 303 18.24 -5.96 -20.75
CA LYS A 303 19.40 -5.54 -21.55
C LYS A 303 20.00 -6.71 -22.33
N LEU A 304 20.21 -7.85 -21.67
CA LEU A 304 20.75 -9.07 -22.32
C LEU A 304 19.85 -9.57 -23.45
N ASN A 305 18.53 -9.56 -23.26
CA ASN A 305 17.56 -9.93 -24.30
C ASN A 305 17.51 -8.95 -25.48
N LYS A 306 17.82 -7.67 -25.25
CA LYS A 306 17.93 -6.70 -26.35
C LYS A 306 19.23 -6.93 -27.13
N SER A 307 20.35 -7.16 -26.44
CA SER A 307 21.63 -7.44 -27.11
C SER A 307 21.61 -8.73 -27.93
N SER A 308 20.95 -9.79 -27.44
CA SER A 308 20.85 -11.07 -28.17
C SER A 308 19.99 -10.96 -29.43
N LYS A 309 18.94 -10.11 -29.42
CA LYS A 309 18.15 -9.81 -30.63
C LYS A 309 18.96 -9.06 -31.67
N THR A 310 19.74 -8.04 -31.26
CA THR A 310 20.61 -7.29 -32.19
C THR A 310 21.73 -8.14 -32.81
N SER A 311 22.29 -9.12 -32.08
CA SER A 311 23.30 -10.02 -32.65
C SER A 311 22.72 -11.07 -33.60
N ASN A 312 21.48 -11.53 -33.37
CA ASN A 312 20.80 -12.44 -34.30
C ASN A 312 20.36 -11.72 -35.58
N ASP A 313 19.91 -10.47 -35.50
CA ASP A 313 19.55 -9.68 -36.68
C ASP A 313 20.79 -9.34 -37.53
N ALA A 314 21.93 -9.05 -36.91
CA ALA A 314 23.19 -8.80 -37.62
C ALA A 314 23.70 -10.04 -38.39
N SER A 315 23.48 -11.25 -37.86
CA SER A 315 23.86 -12.49 -38.54
C SER A 315 22.96 -12.88 -39.72
N ILE A 316 21.75 -12.32 -39.82
CA ILE A 316 20.81 -12.57 -40.93
C ILE A 316 21.10 -11.63 -42.12
N THR A 317 21.73 -10.48 -41.90
CA THR A 317 22.07 -9.51 -42.96
C THR A 317 23.41 -9.75 -43.68
N THR A 318 24.21 -10.73 -43.27
CA THR A 318 25.53 -11.04 -43.89
C THR A 318 25.53 -12.25 -44.82
N SER A 319 24.36 -12.81 -45.14
CA SER A 319 24.20 -13.84 -46.18
C SER A 319 23.33 -13.32 -47.32
N ALA A 320 23.93 -12.50 -48.19
CA ALA A 320 23.42 -12.17 -49.52
C ALA A 320 24.60 -12.07 -50.49
#